data_AF-A0A9D3YFI5-F1
#
_entry.id   AF-A0A9D3YFI5-F1
#
_cell.length_a   1.000
_cell.length_b   1.000
_cell.length_c   1.000
_cell.angle_alpha   90.00
_cell.angle_beta   90.00
_cell.angle_gamma   90.00
#
_symmetry.space_group_name_H-M   'P 1'
#
loop_
_entity.id
_entity.type
_entity.pdbx_description
1 polymer ?
#
loop_
_entity_poly.entity_id
_entity_poly.type
_entity_poly.pdbx_seq_one_letter_code
_entity_poly.pdbx_strand_id
1 'polypeptide(L)'
;MNVRPNFTLRGASNIQEIRSGDVIRYTYWGLSHDGVVVADSSNKSQQGRLRVIHYGTDSLISYRTIKEENVYFDLRKDSVQVISFTCATLETEIVIKRAKSRIGEQRHSIFDNMSCHFVEWAKLGMQPISQCTTFHGTLHLFNVYTWDEMKVGCIVEFPYWALNHQGVLTSFDEKKRVMTVIHYGTKGILATRTIMKETLNINLKKDSLKIYRCAKSVTPNDPDVVIANAEERVGEQNWRLGNTSWDFCLQCLFG
;
A
#
# COMPACT_ATOMS: atom_id res chain seq x y z
N MET A 1 10.26 1.39 -12.90
CA MET A 1 9.64 0.28 -12.15
C MET A 1 10.19 0.29 -10.72
N ASN A 2 9.42 0.69 -9.71
CA ASN A 2 9.84 0.53 -8.30
C ASN A 2 9.25 -0.79 -7.79
N VAL A 3 9.97 -1.88 -8.01
CA VAL A 3 9.76 -3.13 -7.29
C VAL A 3 9.87 -2.82 -5.80
N ARG A 4 8.92 -3.29 -4.97
CA ARG A 4 9.07 -3.13 -3.53
C ARG A 4 10.44 -3.65 -3.13
N PRO A 5 11.23 -2.87 -2.39
CA PRO A 5 12.58 -3.24 -2.03
C PRO A 5 12.52 -4.54 -1.23
N ASN A 6 13.34 -5.51 -1.60
CA ASN A 6 13.47 -6.72 -0.80
C ASN A 6 13.96 -6.34 0.60
N PHE A 7 13.37 -6.95 1.62
CA PHE A 7 13.77 -6.76 3.00
C PHE A 7 13.73 -8.09 3.75
N THR A 8 14.50 -8.17 4.83
CA THR A 8 14.45 -9.25 5.80
C THR A 8 13.89 -8.73 7.11
N LEU A 9 13.26 -9.64 7.86
CA LEU A 9 12.73 -9.36 9.19
C LEU A 9 13.56 -10.13 10.20
N ARG A 10 14.13 -9.41 11.17
CA ARG A 10 14.84 -10.01 12.31
C ARG A 10 14.09 -9.70 13.59
N GLY A 11 13.65 -10.72 14.32
CA GLY A 11 13.08 -10.52 15.65
C GLY A 11 14.10 -9.90 16.60
N ALA A 12 13.70 -8.89 17.38
CA ALA A 12 14.56 -8.31 18.40
C ALA A 12 14.59 -9.23 19.62
N SER A 13 15.78 -9.71 20.00
CA SER A 13 16.01 -10.46 21.25
C SER A 13 16.29 -9.55 22.44
N ASN A 14 16.68 -8.30 22.17
CA ASN A 14 16.99 -7.31 23.18
C ASN A 14 16.60 -5.92 22.65
N ILE A 15 15.91 -5.12 23.47
CA ILE A 15 15.47 -3.77 23.10
C ILE A 15 16.67 -2.88 22.73
N GLN A 16 17.80 -3.06 23.40
CA GLN A 16 19.03 -2.29 23.18
C GLN A 16 19.69 -2.58 21.83
N GLU A 17 19.27 -3.62 21.11
CA GLU A 17 19.71 -3.88 19.73
C GLU A 17 19.00 -2.99 18.70
N ILE A 18 17.88 -2.37 19.07
CA ILE A 18 17.10 -1.49 18.20
C ILE A 18 17.69 -0.09 18.31
N ARG A 19 18.17 0.43 17.18
CA ARG A 19 18.92 1.69 17.12
C ARG A 19 18.07 2.82 16.54
N SER A 20 18.48 4.04 16.83
CA SER A 20 17.95 5.22 16.15
C SER A 20 18.15 5.09 14.63
N GLY A 21 17.13 5.41 13.85
CA GLY A 21 17.08 5.23 12.40
C GLY A 21 16.65 3.83 11.93
N ASP A 22 16.46 2.86 12.84
CA ASP A 22 15.90 1.56 12.48
C ASP A 22 14.42 1.69 12.10
N VAL A 23 14.00 0.82 11.19
CA VAL A 23 12.60 0.58 10.90
C VAL A 23 12.19 -0.67 11.66
N ILE A 24 11.10 -0.58 12.42
CA ILE A 24 10.56 -1.71 13.17
C ILE A 24 9.14 -2.02 12.72
N ARG A 25 8.81 -3.31 12.76
CA ARG A 25 7.45 -3.84 12.67
C ARG A 25 7.01 -4.36 14.03
N TYR A 26 5.84 -3.93 14.47
CA TYR A 26 5.28 -4.28 15.77
C TYR A 26 3.75 -4.29 15.72
N THR A 27 3.11 -4.73 16.80
CA THR A 27 1.66 -4.69 16.93
C THR A 27 1.23 -3.34 17.50
N TYR A 28 0.39 -2.60 16.77
CA TYR A 28 -0.24 -1.36 17.24
C TYR A 28 -1.76 -1.50 17.10
N TRP A 29 -2.49 -1.41 18.22
CA TRP A 29 -3.93 -1.63 18.26
C TRP A 29 -4.36 -2.98 17.64
N GLY A 30 -3.60 -4.03 17.90
CA GLY A 30 -3.88 -5.39 17.40
C GLY A 30 -3.53 -5.63 15.93
N LEU A 31 -2.98 -4.63 15.23
CA LEU A 31 -2.61 -4.72 13.81
C LEU A 31 -1.10 -4.61 13.62
N SER A 32 -0.58 -5.29 12.60
CA SER A 32 0.81 -5.13 12.17
C SER A 32 1.06 -3.70 11.70
N HIS A 33 2.13 -3.09 12.22
CA HIS A 33 2.41 -1.68 12.04
C HIS A 33 3.90 -1.42 11.96
N ASP A 34 4.29 -0.45 11.12
CA ASP A 34 5.68 -0.12 10.88
C ASP A 34 5.99 1.31 11.39
N GLY A 35 7.19 1.54 11.92
CA GLY A 35 7.62 2.85 12.39
C GLY A 35 9.13 3.05 12.34
N VAL A 36 9.56 4.32 12.40
CA VAL A 36 10.98 4.73 12.45
C VAL A 36 11.37 5.06 13.88
N VAL A 37 12.44 4.47 14.38
CA VAL A 37 12.96 4.73 15.74
C VAL A 37 13.78 6.03 15.75
N VAL A 38 13.49 6.94 16.68
CA VAL A 38 14.15 8.25 16.80
C VAL A 38 15.15 8.29 17.93
N ALA A 39 14.82 7.69 19.07
CA ALA A 39 15.66 7.71 20.24
C ALA A 39 15.42 6.48 21.10
N ASP A 40 16.51 5.96 21.65
CA ASP A 40 16.48 4.94 22.69
C ASP A 40 16.22 5.66 24.02
N SER A 41 15.09 5.39 24.66
CA SER A 41 14.89 5.86 26.04
C SER A 41 15.46 4.83 27.02
N SER A 42 15.47 5.12 28.31
CA SER A 42 16.06 4.24 29.34
C SER A 42 15.54 2.80 29.25
N ASN A 43 16.32 1.90 28.64
CA ASN A 43 15.87 0.56 28.26
C ASN A 43 16.62 -0.54 29.02
N LYS A 44 15.86 -1.48 29.58
CA LYS A 44 16.36 -2.77 30.06
C LYS A 44 16.39 -3.74 28.89
N SER A 45 17.16 -4.82 29.01
CA SER A 45 17.37 -5.76 27.90
C SER A 45 16.06 -6.30 27.29
N GLN A 46 15.05 -6.60 28.09
CA GLN A 46 13.79 -7.21 27.62
C GLN A 46 12.59 -6.27 27.59
N GLN A 47 12.72 -5.07 28.18
CA GLN A 47 11.61 -4.13 28.35
C GLN A 47 12.10 -2.71 28.24
N GLY A 48 11.37 -1.89 27.48
CA GLY A 48 11.79 -0.53 27.24
C GLY A 48 10.73 0.33 26.57
N ARG A 49 10.99 1.63 26.52
CA ARG A 49 10.24 2.57 25.69
C ARG A 49 11.11 2.95 24.50
N LEU A 50 10.57 2.82 23.31
CA LEU A 50 11.18 3.37 22.11
C LEU A 50 10.38 4.58 21.68
N ARG A 51 11.08 5.61 21.24
CA ARG A 51 10.43 6.74 20.59
C ARG A 51 10.33 6.47 19.11
N VAL A 52 9.10 6.35 18.61
CA VAL A 52 8.80 5.88 17.26
C VAL A 52 7.99 6.95 16.53
N ILE A 53 8.38 7.28 15.30
CA ILE A 53 7.54 8.05 14.38
C ILE A 53 6.81 7.05 13.49
N HIS A 54 5.47 7.13 13.47
CA HIS A 54 4.63 6.21 12.71
C HIS A 54 3.24 6.80 12.45
N TYR A 55 2.43 6.11 11.64
CA TYR A 55 1.01 6.44 11.45
C TYR A 55 0.16 5.97 12.63
N GLY A 56 0.09 6.80 13.67
CA GLY A 56 -0.73 6.54 14.83
C GLY A 56 -2.18 7.03 14.65
N THR A 57 -3.05 6.63 15.58
CA THR A 57 -4.41 7.15 15.70
C THR A 57 -4.69 7.49 17.16
N ASP A 58 -5.55 8.46 17.42
CA ASP A 58 -5.94 8.84 18.78
C ASP A 58 -7.19 8.09 19.25
N SER A 59 -7.92 7.46 18.32
CA SER A 59 -9.10 6.64 18.57
C SER A 59 -9.34 5.65 17.41
N LEU A 60 -10.27 4.71 17.60
CA LEU A 60 -10.70 3.79 16.53
C LEU A 60 -11.37 4.49 15.34
N ILE A 61 -11.81 5.74 15.52
CA ILE A 61 -12.65 6.49 14.56
C ILE A 61 -11.92 7.73 14.00
N SER A 62 -10.73 8.05 14.50
CA SER A 62 -9.95 9.21 14.03
C SER A 62 -9.09 8.88 12.81
N TYR A 63 -8.81 9.91 12.01
CA TYR A 63 -7.83 9.82 10.95
C TYR A 63 -6.45 9.47 11.50
N ARG A 64 -5.76 8.55 10.82
CA ARG A 64 -4.37 8.24 11.15
C ARG A 64 -3.48 9.42 10.78
N THR A 65 -2.68 9.84 11.74
CA THR A 65 -1.76 10.97 11.63
C THR A 65 -0.34 10.48 11.91
N ILE A 66 0.64 10.94 11.15
CA ILE A 66 2.04 10.68 11.50
C ILE A 66 2.35 11.42 12.80
N LYS A 67 2.72 10.69 13.86
CA LYS A 67 3.10 11.25 15.15
C LYS A 67 4.36 10.60 15.70
N GLU A 68 5.06 11.32 16.56
CA GLU A 68 6.15 10.81 17.37
C GLU A 68 5.55 10.34 18.72
N GLU A 69 5.64 9.06 19.00
CA GLU A 69 5.02 8.42 20.17
C GLU A 69 6.06 7.61 20.97
N ASN A 70 5.96 7.61 22.30
CA ASN A 70 6.76 6.72 23.14
C ASN A 70 5.99 5.41 23.31
N VAL A 71 6.42 4.37 22.60
CA VAL A 71 5.79 3.05 22.62
C VAL A 71 6.55 2.16 23.61
N TYR A 72 5.83 1.56 24.56
CA TYR A 72 6.40 0.59 25.48
C TYR A 72 6.36 -0.81 24.85
N PHE A 73 7.46 -1.54 25.00
CA PHE A 73 7.61 -2.91 24.51
C PHE A 73 8.09 -3.83 25.65
N ASP A 74 7.49 -5.02 25.72
CA ASP A 74 7.96 -6.16 26.50
C ASP A 74 8.21 -7.33 25.55
N LEU A 75 9.47 -7.58 25.19
CA LEU A 75 9.85 -8.59 24.17
C LEU A 75 9.48 -10.03 24.54
N ARG A 76 9.05 -10.26 25.80
CA ARG A 76 8.49 -11.54 26.25
C ARG A 76 7.04 -11.75 25.80
N LYS A 77 6.34 -10.68 25.45
CA LYS A 77 4.92 -10.66 25.08
C LYS A 77 4.71 -10.10 23.67
N ASP A 78 5.51 -9.11 23.30
CA ASP A 78 5.39 -8.36 22.08
C ASP A 78 6.35 -8.89 21.02
N SER A 79 5.85 -9.07 19.80
CA SER A 79 6.70 -9.34 18.63
C SER A 79 7.17 -8.02 18.03
N VAL A 80 8.45 -7.71 18.20
CA VAL A 80 9.11 -6.57 17.54
C VAL A 80 10.15 -7.10 16.56
N GLN A 81 10.04 -6.70 15.30
CA GLN A 81 10.94 -7.12 14.23
C GLN A 81 11.65 -5.89 13.65
N VAL A 82 12.97 -5.94 13.54
CA VAL A 82 13.76 -4.94 12.82
C VAL A 82 13.73 -5.27 11.33
N ILE A 83 13.35 -4.30 10.51
CA ILE A 83 13.31 -4.42 9.05
C ILE A 83 14.66 -4.00 8.48
N SER A 84 15.33 -4.93 7.81
CA SER A 84 16.59 -4.67 7.10
C SER A 84 16.35 -4.72 5.59
N PHE A 85 16.54 -3.61 4.89
CA PHE A 85 16.42 -3.56 3.44
C PHE A 85 17.69 -4.11 2.79
N THR A 86 17.55 -4.86 1.70
CA THR A 86 18.70 -5.43 0.98
C THR A 86 19.36 -4.43 0.02
N CYS A 87 18.75 -3.26 -0.15
CA CYS A 87 19.27 -2.17 -0.99
C CYS A 87 19.94 -1.08 -0.13
N ALA A 88 20.60 -0.14 -0.80
CA ALA A 88 21.22 1.00 -0.12
C ALA A 88 20.16 1.82 0.66
N THR A 89 20.45 2.09 1.93
CA THR A 89 19.60 2.90 2.81
C THR A 89 20.24 4.26 3.08
N LEU A 90 19.41 5.25 3.42
CA LEU A 90 19.90 6.56 3.86
C LEU A 90 20.55 6.48 5.25
N GLU A 91 21.47 7.41 5.50
CA GLU A 91 22.10 7.61 6.82
C GLU A 91 21.06 7.93 7.89
N THR A 92 21.32 7.48 9.12
CA THR A 92 20.40 7.57 10.27
C THR A 92 19.83 8.98 10.47
N GLU A 93 20.68 10.01 10.41
CA GLU A 93 20.28 11.41 10.60
C GLU A 93 19.31 11.87 9.51
N ILE A 94 19.53 11.41 8.27
CA ILE A 94 18.67 11.72 7.13
C ILE A 94 17.32 11.01 7.28
N VAL A 95 17.34 9.73 7.66
CA VAL A 95 16.12 8.93 7.90
C VAL A 95 15.23 9.60 8.94
N ILE A 96 15.80 10.01 10.06
CA ILE A 96 15.07 10.67 11.16
C ILE A 96 14.58 12.04 10.72
N LYS A 97 15.41 12.83 10.04
CA LYS A 97 15.02 14.16 9.52
C LYS A 97 13.83 14.04 8.58
N ARG A 98 13.85 13.04 7.68
CA ARG A 98 12.72 12.72 6.79
C ARG A 98 11.49 12.32 7.59
N ALA A 99 11.60 11.33 8.47
CA ALA A 99 10.47 10.88 9.29
C ALA A 99 9.80 12.05 10.04
N LYS A 100 10.59 12.93 10.67
CA LYS A 100 10.11 14.12 11.37
C LYS A 100 9.43 15.13 10.46
N SER A 101 9.87 15.29 9.21
CA SER A 101 9.29 16.28 8.29
C SER A 101 7.86 15.97 7.86
N ARG A 102 7.33 14.78 8.16
CA ARG A 102 5.94 14.40 7.87
C ARG A 102 5.06 14.30 9.12
N ILE A 103 5.56 14.65 10.31
CA ILE A 103 4.73 14.72 11.52
C ILE A 103 3.55 15.65 11.28
N GLY A 104 2.34 15.22 11.66
CA GLY A 104 1.09 15.91 11.41
C GLY A 104 0.42 15.55 10.08
N GLU A 105 1.06 14.78 9.20
CA GLU A 105 0.43 14.35 7.95
C GLU A 105 -0.71 13.37 8.20
N GLN A 106 -1.90 13.69 7.66
CA GLN A 106 -3.13 12.90 7.79
C GLN A 106 -3.52 12.12 6.52
N ARG A 107 -2.62 12.07 5.52
CA ARG A 107 -2.90 11.44 4.22
C ARG A 107 -2.85 9.92 4.26
N HIS A 108 -3.07 9.29 5.42
CA HIS A 108 -3.06 7.84 5.52
C HIS A 108 -4.08 7.22 4.58
N SER A 109 -3.64 6.27 3.78
CA SER A 109 -4.49 5.50 2.88
C SER A 109 -4.10 4.04 3.03
N ILE A 110 -5.10 3.17 3.25
CA ILE A 110 -4.89 1.72 3.27
C ILE A 110 -4.39 1.18 1.91
N PHE A 111 -4.41 2.00 0.86
CA PHE A 111 -4.04 1.61 -0.50
C PHE A 111 -2.71 2.19 -0.99
N ASP A 112 -2.29 3.37 -0.49
CA ASP A 112 -1.14 4.11 -1.06
C ASP A 112 -0.26 4.78 0.01
N ASN A 113 -0.74 4.94 1.24
CA ASN A 113 0.02 5.67 2.28
C ASN A 113 -0.15 5.00 3.64
N MET A 114 0.22 3.72 3.67
CA MET A 114 0.28 2.90 4.88
C MET A 114 1.57 3.19 5.66
N SER A 115 1.66 2.64 6.87
CA SER A 115 2.89 2.67 7.68
C SER A 115 4.12 2.14 6.93
N CYS A 116 3.97 1.06 6.14
CA CYS A 116 5.09 0.49 5.38
C CYS A 116 5.63 1.46 4.32
N HIS A 117 4.75 2.19 3.62
CA HIS A 117 5.18 3.18 2.63
C HIS A 117 5.86 4.38 3.28
N PHE A 118 5.39 4.79 4.46
CA PHE A 118 6.03 5.85 5.23
C PHE A 118 7.47 5.49 5.62
N VAL A 119 7.68 4.29 6.18
CA VAL A 119 9.01 3.86 6.60
C VAL A 119 9.94 3.59 5.42
N GLU A 120 9.43 3.07 4.30
CA GLU A 120 10.18 2.93 3.03
C GLU A 120 10.60 4.32 2.52
N TRP A 121 9.70 5.30 2.50
CA TRP A 121 10.03 6.68 2.11
C TRP A 121 11.08 7.29 3.02
N ALA A 122 10.99 7.06 4.34
CA ALA A 122 11.95 7.59 5.29
C ALA A 122 13.32 6.93 5.14
N LYS A 123 13.38 5.59 5.04
CA LYS A 123 14.62 4.80 5.08
C LYS A 123 15.35 4.74 3.74
N LEU A 124 14.62 4.75 2.63
CA LEU A 124 15.18 4.49 1.29
C LEU A 124 15.18 5.74 0.40
N GLY A 125 14.58 6.84 0.85
CA GLY A 125 14.43 8.02 0.00
C GLY A 125 13.41 7.86 -1.12
N MET A 126 12.71 6.72 -1.20
CA MET A 126 11.67 6.46 -2.19
C MET A 126 10.54 7.47 -2.00
N GLN A 127 10.00 8.05 -3.07
CA GLN A 127 8.75 8.81 -2.97
C GLN A 127 7.59 7.82 -2.75
N PRO A 128 6.64 8.03 -1.81
CA PRO A 128 5.42 7.23 -1.80
C PRO A 128 4.76 7.38 -3.16
N ILE A 129 4.04 6.37 -3.63
CA ILE A 129 3.44 6.37 -4.97
C ILE A 129 2.55 7.63 -5.15
N SER A 130 1.82 8.02 -4.10
CA SER A 130 1.08 9.29 -4.01
C SER A 130 1.88 10.62 -4.08
N GLN A 131 3.19 10.64 -3.79
CA GLN A 131 4.06 11.84 -3.94
C GLN A 131 5.16 11.65 -4.99
N CYS A 132 5.14 10.54 -5.73
CA CYS A 132 6.01 10.33 -6.86
C CYS A 132 5.54 11.22 -8.00
N THR A 133 5.89 12.50 -7.95
CA THR A 133 5.79 13.42 -9.11
C THR A 133 6.70 12.98 -10.26
N THR A 134 7.57 11.98 -10.03
CA THR A 134 8.44 11.36 -11.03
C THR A 134 8.00 9.99 -11.53
N PHE A 135 6.90 9.42 -11.05
CA PHE A 135 5.97 8.81 -12.01
C PHE A 135 5.29 10.01 -12.64
N HIS A 136 5.56 10.29 -13.92
CA HIS A 136 5.11 11.52 -14.59
C HIS A 136 3.59 11.53 -14.77
N GLY A 137 2.81 11.35 -13.71
CA GLY A 137 1.43 11.01 -13.86
C GLY A 137 0.56 10.92 -12.64
N THR A 138 -0.21 11.96 -12.44
CA THR A 138 -1.36 11.96 -11.56
C THR A 138 -2.42 10.98 -12.11
N LEU A 139 -2.82 9.97 -11.34
CA LEU A 139 -4.07 9.28 -11.61
C LEU A 139 -5.21 10.17 -11.11
N HIS A 140 -6.07 10.61 -12.01
CA HIS A 140 -7.29 11.32 -11.66
C HIS A 140 -8.39 10.32 -11.36
N LEU A 141 -8.99 10.47 -10.19
CA LEU A 141 -10.14 9.71 -9.75
C LEU A 141 -11.42 10.36 -10.28
N PHE A 142 -12.24 9.59 -10.97
CA PHE A 142 -13.57 10.01 -11.41
C PHE A 142 -14.60 9.01 -10.88
N ASN A 143 -15.70 9.53 -10.33
CA ASN A 143 -16.88 8.71 -10.11
C ASN A 143 -17.51 8.43 -11.49
N VAL A 144 -17.97 7.19 -11.68
CA VAL A 144 -18.67 6.81 -12.90
C VAL A 144 -20.17 6.86 -12.64
N TYR A 145 -20.87 7.69 -13.41
CA TYR A 145 -22.32 7.80 -13.33
C TYR A 145 -23.00 7.17 -14.55
N THR A 146 -22.27 7.04 -15.67
CA THR A 146 -22.79 6.50 -16.92
C THR A 146 -21.76 5.58 -17.61
N TRP A 147 -22.23 4.62 -18.42
CA TRP A 147 -21.36 3.59 -19.03
C TRP A 147 -20.42 4.13 -20.11
N ASP A 148 -20.78 5.23 -20.77
CA ASP A 148 -19.96 5.95 -21.74
C ASP A 148 -18.69 6.57 -21.13
N GLU A 149 -18.63 6.71 -19.81
CA GLU A 149 -17.43 7.13 -19.09
C GLU A 149 -16.44 5.97 -18.89
N MET A 150 -16.81 4.72 -19.14
CA MET A 150 -15.89 3.59 -19.05
C MET A 150 -14.95 3.52 -20.26
N LYS A 151 -13.71 3.11 -20.01
CA LYS A 151 -12.70 2.86 -21.04
C LYS A 151 -11.92 1.61 -20.69
N VAL A 152 -11.82 0.67 -21.63
CA VAL A 152 -10.97 -0.51 -21.43
C VAL A 152 -9.51 -0.08 -21.21
N GLY A 153 -8.76 -0.90 -20.48
CA GLY A 153 -7.39 -0.60 -20.04
C GLY A 153 -7.28 0.38 -18.87
N CYS A 154 -8.39 0.95 -18.37
CA CYS A 154 -8.36 1.76 -17.16
C CYS A 154 -8.41 0.89 -15.88
N ILE A 155 -8.05 1.50 -14.75
CA ILE A 155 -8.25 0.90 -13.44
C ILE A 155 -9.65 1.29 -12.97
N VAL A 156 -10.46 0.30 -12.61
CA VAL A 156 -11.77 0.47 -11.98
C VAL A 156 -11.68 0.10 -10.50
N GLU A 157 -12.29 0.89 -9.63
CA GLU A 157 -12.64 0.51 -8.27
C GLU A 157 -14.12 0.14 -8.21
N PHE A 158 -14.39 -1.05 -7.68
CA PHE A 158 -15.72 -1.64 -7.62
C PHE A 158 -15.97 -2.34 -6.27
N PRO A 159 -17.25 -2.49 -5.85
CA PRO A 159 -17.58 -3.27 -4.67
C PRO A 159 -17.25 -4.75 -4.90
N TYR A 160 -16.46 -5.32 -4.00
CA TYR A 160 -16.13 -6.74 -4.01
C TYR A 160 -16.26 -7.29 -2.60
N TRP A 161 -17.25 -8.16 -2.39
CA TRP A 161 -17.68 -8.58 -1.06
C TRP A 161 -18.09 -7.38 -0.19
N ALA A 162 -17.41 -7.13 0.93
CA ALA A 162 -17.71 -6.04 1.86
C ALA A 162 -16.74 -4.85 1.74
N LEU A 163 -15.87 -4.83 0.71
CA LEU A 163 -14.82 -3.83 0.54
C LEU A 163 -14.77 -3.33 -0.90
N ASN A 164 -14.18 -2.15 -1.10
CA ASN A 164 -13.81 -1.70 -2.43
C ASN A 164 -12.56 -2.43 -2.90
N HIS A 165 -12.55 -2.81 -4.17
CA HIS A 165 -11.49 -3.56 -4.81
C HIS A 165 -11.18 -2.99 -6.19
N GLN A 166 -10.00 -3.27 -6.74
CA GLN A 166 -9.55 -2.68 -7.99
C GLN A 166 -9.18 -3.72 -9.02
N GLY A 167 -9.38 -3.39 -10.28
CA GLY A 167 -9.04 -4.25 -11.41
C GLY A 167 -8.80 -3.46 -12.69
N VAL A 168 -8.13 -4.08 -13.64
CA VAL A 168 -8.00 -3.58 -15.02
C VAL A 168 -9.27 -3.93 -15.77
N LEU A 169 -9.97 -2.93 -16.30
CA LEU A 169 -11.20 -3.11 -17.08
C LEU A 169 -10.85 -3.64 -18.47
N THR A 170 -11.25 -4.88 -18.79
CA THR A 170 -10.95 -5.50 -20.09
C THR A 170 -12.10 -5.42 -21.07
N SER A 171 -13.35 -5.39 -20.59
CA SER A 171 -14.54 -5.21 -21.43
C SER A 171 -15.75 -4.79 -20.62
N PHE A 172 -16.78 -4.25 -21.28
CA PHE A 172 -18.07 -3.98 -20.67
C PHE A 172 -19.21 -4.05 -21.70
N ASP A 173 -20.43 -4.32 -21.23
CA ASP A 173 -21.66 -4.36 -22.02
C ASP A 173 -22.75 -3.62 -21.23
N GLU A 174 -23.08 -2.40 -21.67
CA GLU A 174 -24.08 -1.53 -21.04
C GLU A 174 -25.47 -2.18 -21.02
N LYS A 175 -25.86 -2.87 -22.09
CA LYS A 175 -27.21 -3.44 -22.22
C LYS A 175 -27.40 -4.58 -21.22
N LYS A 176 -26.35 -5.38 -21.04
CA LYS A 176 -26.32 -6.46 -20.05
C LYS A 176 -25.93 -5.98 -18.65
N ARG A 177 -25.43 -4.76 -18.54
CA ARG A 177 -24.91 -4.16 -17.30
C ARG A 177 -23.81 -4.99 -16.66
N VAL A 178 -22.88 -5.47 -17.48
CA VAL A 178 -21.74 -6.26 -17.03
C VAL A 178 -20.43 -5.59 -17.40
N MET A 179 -19.42 -5.79 -16.56
CA MET A 179 -18.04 -5.46 -16.88
C MET A 179 -17.14 -6.66 -16.58
N THR A 180 -16.08 -6.83 -17.36
CA THR A 180 -15.05 -7.84 -17.08
C THR A 180 -13.78 -7.15 -16.64
N VAL A 181 -13.24 -7.60 -15.51
CA VAL A 181 -12.05 -7.06 -14.90
C VAL A 181 -11.03 -8.16 -14.67
N ILE A 182 -9.74 -7.82 -14.74
CA ILE A 182 -8.68 -8.65 -14.21
C ILE A 182 -8.19 -8.00 -12.92
N HIS A 183 -8.11 -8.77 -11.84
CA HIS A 183 -7.74 -8.24 -10.54
C HIS A 183 -7.04 -9.29 -9.67
N TYR A 184 -6.26 -8.82 -8.70
CA TYR A 184 -5.66 -9.69 -7.68
C TYR A 184 -6.60 -9.85 -6.49
N GLY A 185 -7.43 -10.88 -6.55
CA GLY A 185 -8.51 -11.14 -5.60
C GLY A 185 -8.47 -12.54 -4.99
N THR A 186 -9.55 -12.93 -4.33
CA THR A 186 -9.77 -14.30 -3.86
C THR A 186 -11.23 -14.71 -4.06
N LYS A 187 -11.45 -15.98 -4.42
CA LYS A 187 -12.80 -16.54 -4.61
C LYS A 187 -13.52 -16.86 -3.29
N GLY A 188 -12.86 -16.65 -2.14
CA GLY A 188 -13.44 -16.89 -0.84
C GLY A 188 -12.48 -16.53 0.29
N ILE A 189 -13.02 -16.39 1.50
CA ILE A 189 -12.27 -15.94 2.70
C ILE A 189 -11.04 -16.82 2.99
N LEU A 190 -11.09 -18.11 2.67
CA LEU A 190 -10.02 -19.08 2.90
C LEU A 190 -9.22 -19.45 1.64
N ALA A 191 -9.59 -18.91 0.48
CA ALA A 191 -8.91 -19.24 -0.77
C ALA A 191 -7.64 -18.39 -0.97
N THR A 192 -6.61 -19.01 -1.54
CA THR A 192 -5.38 -18.33 -1.92
C THR A 192 -5.68 -17.21 -2.91
N ARG A 193 -5.11 -16.03 -2.65
CA ARG A 193 -5.24 -14.90 -3.59
C ARG A 193 -4.57 -15.23 -4.91
N THR A 194 -5.28 -14.94 -5.99
CA THR A 194 -4.89 -15.25 -7.35
C THR A 194 -5.25 -14.08 -8.25
N ILE A 195 -4.44 -13.79 -9.26
CA ILE A 195 -4.82 -12.86 -10.32
C ILE A 195 -5.87 -13.56 -11.16
N MET A 196 -7.08 -13.00 -11.25
CA MET A 196 -8.21 -13.65 -11.91
C MET A 196 -8.98 -12.67 -12.78
N LYS A 197 -9.60 -13.23 -13.81
CA LYS A 197 -10.53 -12.54 -14.69
C LYS A 197 -11.96 -12.84 -14.23
N GLU A 198 -12.73 -11.81 -13.96
CA GLU A 198 -14.08 -11.94 -13.43
C GLU A 198 -15.05 -11.00 -14.17
N THR A 199 -16.24 -11.52 -14.49
CA THR A 199 -17.33 -10.72 -15.06
C THR A 199 -18.31 -10.37 -13.95
N LEU A 200 -18.47 -9.07 -13.72
CA LEU A 200 -19.25 -8.50 -12.63
C LEU A 200 -20.54 -7.89 -13.19
N ASN A 201 -21.67 -8.17 -12.55
CA ASN A 201 -22.93 -7.46 -12.78
C ASN A 201 -22.88 -6.14 -12.00
N ILE A 202 -22.98 -5.01 -12.69
CA ILE A 202 -22.87 -3.68 -12.08
C ILE A 202 -24.16 -2.90 -12.30
N ASN A 203 -24.72 -2.38 -11.23
CA ASN A 203 -25.83 -1.44 -11.25
C ASN A 203 -25.33 -0.05 -10.85
N LEU A 204 -24.98 0.80 -11.81
CA LEU A 204 -24.48 2.16 -11.55
C LEU A 204 -25.42 3.06 -10.71
N LYS A 205 -26.70 2.69 -10.53
CA LYS A 205 -27.62 3.41 -9.61
C LYS A 205 -27.46 3.01 -8.14
N LYS A 206 -26.88 1.85 -7.87
CA LYS A 206 -26.72 1.27 -6.52
C LYS A 206 -25.25 1.12 -6.14
N ASP A 207 -24.43 0.73 -7.09
CA ASP A 207 -23.02 0.42 -6.90
C ASP A 207 -22.20 1.68 -7.08
N SER A 208 -21.32 1.96 -6.13
CA SER A 208 -20.33 3.03 -6.28
C SER A 208 -19.17 2.49 -7.13
N LEU A 209 -19.07 2.98 -8.36
CA LEU A 209 -17.97 2.68 -9.25
C LEU A 209 -17.09 3.92 -9.43
N LYS A 210 -15.78 3.72 -9.39
CA LYS A 210 -14.82 4.78 -9.71
C LYS A 210 -13.84 4.30 -10.76
N ILE A 211 -13.37 5.21 -11.60
CA ILE A 211 -12.31 4.96 -12.57
C ILE A 211 -11.10 5.83 -12.25
N TYR A 212 -9.92 5.27 -12.43
CA TYR A 212 -8.66 5.99 -12.37
C TYR A 212 -8.13 6.11 -13.78
N ARG A 213 -7.90 7.35 -14.21
CA ARG A 213 -7.29 7.64 -15.50
C ARG A 213 -5.97 8.36 -15.28
N CYS A 214 -4.98 7.97 -16.06
CA CYS A 214 -3.73 8.71 -16.17
C CYS A 214 -3.99 10.15 -16.63
N ALA A 215 -3.39 11.12 -15.93
CA ALA A 215 -3.30 12.49 -16.39
C ALA A 215 -2.61 12.54 -17.76
N LYS A 216 -2.92 13.55 -18.57
CA LYS A 216 -2.31 13.72 -19.90
C LYS A 216 -0.77 13.79 -19.88
N SER A 217 -0.16 14.10 -18.72
CA SER A 217 1.28 14.16 -18.54
C SER A 217 1.97 12.80 -18.42
N VAL A 218 1.22 11.73 -18.13
CA VAL A 218 1.70 10.34 -18.16
C VAL A 218 1.30 9.79 -19.50
N THR A 219 2.24 9.12 -20.15
CA THR A 219 1.89 8.15 -21.18
C THR A 219 1.76 6.80 -20.47
N PRO A 220 0.56 6.39 -20.01
CA PRO A 220 0.37 5.00 -19.65
C PRO A 220 0.69 4.14 -20.86
N ASN A 221 0.94 2.85 -20.62
CA ASN A 221 0.89 1.88 -21.69
C ASN A 221 -0.43 2.04 -22.46
N ASP A 222 -0.38 1.78 -23.77
CA ASP A 222 -1.59 1.71 -24.58
C ASP A 222 -2.61 0.76 -23.92
N PRO A 223 -3.92 1.06 -23.91
CA PRO A 223 -4.92 0.19 -23.30
C PRO A 223 -4.78 -1.29 -23.65
N ASP A 224 -4.42 -1.60 -24.90
CA ASP A 224 -4.24 -2.98 -25.34
C ASP A 224 -3.01 -3.63 -24.68
N VAL A 225 -1.94 -2.86 -24.47
CA VAL A 225 -0.74 -3.31 -23.71
C VAL A 225 -1.09 -3.53 -22.24
N VAL A 226 -1.85 -2.61 -21.62
CA VAL A 226 -2.29 -2.77 -20.22
C VAL A 226 -3.11 -4.04 -20.04
N ILE A 227 -4.03 -4.30 -20.97
CA ILE A 227 -4.86 -5.51 -20.97
C ILE A 227 -3.99 -6.74 -21.20
N ALA A 228 -3.08 -6.72 -22.18
CA ALA A 228 -2.17 -7.84 -22.45
C ALA A 228 -1.31 -8.19 -21.22
N ASN A 229 -0.73 -7.18 -20.55
CA ASN A 229 0.02 -7.33 -19.31
C ASN A 229 -0.82 -7.96 -18.20
N ALA A 230 -2.10 -7.60 -18.11
CA ALA A 230 -3.01 -8.17 -17.11
C ALA A 230 -3.38 -9.63 -17.45
N GLU A 231 -3.66 -9.93 -18.73
CA GLU A 231 -4.02 -11.26 -19.22
C GLU A 231 -2.89 -12.28 -19.04
N GLU A 232 -1.63 -11.90 -19.33
CA GLU A 232 -0.45 -12.76 -19.17
C GLU A 232 -0.31 -13.30 -17.73
N ARG A 233 -0.84 -12.56 -16.76
CA ARG A 233 -0.70 -12.83 -15.33
C ARG A 233 -1.88 -13.57 -14.72
N VAL A 234 -2.95 -13.83 -15.48
CA VAL A 234 -4.10 -14.57 -14.99
C VAL A 234 -3.68 -15.96 -14.53
N GLY A 235 -4.06 -16.33 -13.30
CA GLY A 235 -3.70 -17.58 -12.66
C GLY A 235 -2.48 -17.49 -11.73
N GLU A 236 -1.73 -16.39 -11.74
CA GLU A 236 -0.61 -16.19 -10.81
C GLU A 236 -1.10 -16.18 -9.35
N GLN A 237 -0.50 -17.02 -8.52
CA GLN A 237 -0.80 -17.16 -7.08
C GLN A 237 0.32 -16.60 -6.21
N ASN A 238 -0.02 -16.17 -5.00
CA ASN A 238 0.95 -15.68 -4.02
C ASN A 238 1.88 -14.60 -4.60
N TRP A 239 1.33 -13.76 -5.47
CA TRP A 239 2.09 -12.75 -6.18
C TRP A 239 2.86 -11.89 -5.17
N ARG A 240 4.20 -11.89 -5.31
CA ARG A 240 5.13 -11.41 -4.27
C ARG A 240 5.48 -9.92 -4.37
N LEU A 241 5.28 -9.30 -5.55
CA LEU A 241 5.73 -7.93 -5.81
C LEU A 241 4.72 -6.86 -5.35
N GLY A 242 3.55 -7.28 -4.84
CA GLY A 242 2.52 -6.42 -4.26
C GLY A 242 1.51 -7.26 -3.47
N ASN A 243 0.96 -6.71 -2.40
CA ASN A 243 0.00 -7.42 -1.54
C ASN A 243 -1.46 -6.98 -1.80
N THR A 244 -1.67 -6.10 -2.78
CA THR A 244 -2.97 -5.46 -3.04
C THR A 244 -3.36 -5.52 -4.52
N SER A 245 -4.66 -5.46 -4.80
CA SER A 245 -5.20 -5.25 -6.15
C SER A 245 -4.67 -3.99 -6.81
N TRP A 246 -4.43 -2.96 -6.03
CA TRP A 246 -3.90 -1.69 -6.52
C TRP A 246 -2.50 -1.82 -7.09
N ASP A 247 -1.59 -2.48 -6.36
CA ASP A 247 -0.23 -2.72 -6.81
C ASP A 247 -0.23 -3.47 -8.15
N PHE A 248 -1.14 -4.45 -8.31
CA PHE A 248 -1.29 -5.22 -9.53
C PHE A 248 -1.69 -4.33 -10.71
N CYS A 249 -2.72 -3.51 -10.51
CA CYS A 249 -3.21 -2.59 -11.53
C CYS A 249 -2.13 -1.58 -11.98
N LEU A 250 -1.36 -1.03 -11.03
CA LEU A 250 -0.26 -0.11 -11.34
C LEU A 250 0.86 -0.80 -12.13
N GLN A 251 1.17 -2.06 -11.85
CA GLN A 251 2.13 -2.81 -12.65
C GLN A 251 1.64 -3.06 -14.07
N CYS A 252 0.36 -3.34 -14.28
CA CYS A 252 -0.16 -3.49 -15.65
C CYS A 252 -0.09 -2.17 -16.42
N LEU A 253 -0.37 -1.06 -15.74
CA LEU A 253 -0.44 0.27 -16.34
C LEU A 253 0.93 0.84 -16.75
N PHE A 254 2.00 0.43 -16.06
CA PHE A 254 3.33 1.04 -16.16
C PHE A 254 4.49 0.05 -16.31
N GLY A 255 4.23 -1.24 -16.24
CA GLY A 255 5.20 -2.31 -16.43
C GLY A 255 5.38 -2.63 -17.90
#